data_AF-A0A1X7LTM5-F1
#
_entry.id   AF-A0A1X7LTM5-F1
#
_cell.length_a   1.000
_cell.length_b   1.000
_cell.length_c   1.000
_cell.angle_alpha   90.00
_cell.angle_beta   90.00
_cell.angle_gamma   90.00
#
_symmetry.space_group_name_H-M   'P 1'
#
loop_
_entity.id
_entity.type
_entity.pdbx_description
1 polymer ?
#
loop_
_entity_poly.entity_id
_entity_poly.type
_entity_poly.pdbx_seq_one_letter_code
_entity_poly.pdbx_strand_id
1 'polypeptide(L)'
;MYVVIQKMKNKRQNQYGAYKTLEVTEFSYSINGVTKTKYSYTRSGERFDRPNKDVYKISVHKSFRENGKVKKKQWVICTMDYYSLVDSWPGDCIRQDKLNAKLEQMGISEGELWDLVYEKLQPIIDQVKSEFEQTEEFKTEQHHRAILDEYRRNEKEFEDKYGADTYDYCYDIFGVLRNAEYLNDLKAQYKAKQEYQQRSYYSQSQSNYSYEDFSSYFGSGWSNYTESSSQITYTEEDKVLLKKITRALVMQFHPDRGGDPEVMKMVTRLKEDWGV
;
A
#
# COMPACT_ATOMS: atom_id res chain seq x y z
N MET A 1 -3.43 19.70 -30.21
CA MET A 1 -3.26 20.55 -29.00
C MET A 1 -1.81 20.43 -28.55
N TYR A 2 -1.31 21.29 -27.67
CA TYR A 2 0.06 21.13 -27.18
C TYR A 2 0.16 21.54 -25.71
N VAL A 3 1.03 20.86 -24.97
CA VAL A 3 1.31 21.16 -23.57
C VAL A 3 2.35 22.27 -23.47
N VAL A 4 2.13 23.16 -22.51
CA VAL A 4 3.08 24.20 -22.08
C VAL A 4 3.26 24.07 -20.58
N ILE A 5 4.53 23.88 -20.20
CA ILE A 5 4.98 23.85 -18.81
C ILE A 5 5.77 25.13 -18.58
N GLN A 6 5.28 25.96 -17.67
CA GLN A 6 5.95 27.20 -17.29
C GLN A 6 6.67 27.00 -15.96
N LYS A 7 8.00 27.14 -15.96
CA LYS A 7 8.81 27.15 -14.75
C LYS A 7 8.77 28.53 -14.10
N MET A 8 8.44 28.57 -12.82
CA MET A 8 8.29 29.77 -11.99
C MET A 8 8.90 29.50 -10.61
N LYS A 9 8.85 30.47 -9.69
CA LYS A 9 9.27 30.29 -8.30
C LYS A 9 8.15 30.62 -7.30
N ASN A 10 7.97 29.74 -6.32
CA ASN A 10 7.17 30.03 -5.13
C ASN A 10 7.81 31.15 -4.30
N LYS A 11 6.97 31.91 -3.60
CA LYS A 11 7.45 32.96 -2.68
C LYS A 11 8.08 32.34 -1.42
N ARG A 12 7.40 31.34 -0.86
CA ARG A 12 7.80 30.62 0.36
C ARG A 12 8.45 29.28 0.01
N GLN A 13 9.34 28.81 0.88
CA GLN A 13 9.90 27.45 0.79
C GLN A 13 8.86 26.44 1.28
N ASN A 14 8.97 25.21 0.80
CA ASN A 14 8.23 24.10 1.39
C ASN A 14 8.82 23.82 2.78
N GLN A 15 7.98 23.75 3.82
CA GLN A 15 8.42 23.52 5.21
C GLN A 15 8.25 22.06 5.64
N TYR A 16 7.77 21.20 4.75
CA TYR A 16 7.38 19.83 5.02
C TYR A 16 8.36 18.84 4.40
N GLY A 17 9.67 19.04 4.62
CA GLY A 17 10.66 18.00 4.35
C GLY A 17 10.45 16.77 5.22
N ALA A 18 11.09 15.65 4.85
CA ALA A 18 11.13 14.46 5.69
C ALA A 18 11.71 14.79 7.07
N TYR A 19 11.31 14.04 8.09
CA TYR A 19 11.92 14.14 9.42
C TYR A 19 13.33 13.56 9.38
N LYS A 20 14.26 14.22 10.10
CA LYS A 20 15.64 13.75 10.21
C LYS A 20 15.77 12.53 11.11
N THR A 21 14.84 12.33 12.04
CA THR A 21 14.92 11.24 13.02
C THR A 21 13.67 10.36 13.03
N LEU A 22 13.93 9.09 13.32
CA LEU A 22 12.95 8.07 13.64
C LEU A 22 13.30 7.59 15.06
N GLU A 23 12.36 7.72 15.99
CA GLU A 23 12.59 7.52 17.42
C GLU A 23 11.62 6.50 17.99
N VAL A 24 12.09 5.72 18.96
CA VAL A 24 11.25 4.82 19.76
C VAL A 24 10.40 5.68 20.69
N THR A 25 9.13 5.32 20.81
CA THR A 25 8.22 5.90 21.79
C THR A 25 7.61 4.81 22.63
N GLU A 26 7.30 5.13 23.88
CA GLU A 26 6.74 4.17 24.82
C GLU A 26 5.34 4.61 25.23
N PHE A 27 4.40 3.67 25.17
CA PHE A 27 3.06 3.85 25.70
C PHE A 27 2.83 2.82 26.81
N SER A 28 2.71 3.31 28.04
CA SER A 28 2.46 2.47 29.20
C SER A 28 1.04 2.65 29.73
N TYR A 29 0.37 1.55 30.06
CA TYR A 29 -0.94 1.55 30.69
C TYR A 29 -1.03 0.43 31.72
N SER A 30 -1.89 0.60 32.73
CA SER A 30 -2.05 -0.41 33.80
C SER A 30 -3.47 -0.98 33.79
N ILE A 31 -3.57 -2.31 33.81
CA ILE A 31 -4.82 -3.05 33.94
C ILE A 31 -4.68 -4.02 35.11
N ASN A 32 -5.61 -3.97 36.07
CA ASN A 32 -5.63 -4.85 37.25
C ASN A 32 -4.30 -4.90 38.03
N GLY A 33 -3.61 -3.76 38.14
CA GLY A 33 -2.33 -3.65 38.85
C GLY A 33 -1.11 -4.13 38.05
N VAL A 34 -1.28 -4.60 36.82
CA VAL A 34 -0.19 -4.98 35.91
C VAL A 34 0.03 -3.86 34.90
N THR A 35 1.24 -3.30 34.89
CA THR A 35 1.65 -2.32 33.87
C THR A 35 2.12 -3.03 32.62
N LYS A 36 1.62 -2.59 31.47
CA LYS A 36 2.07 -3.01 30.14
C LYS A 36 2.64 -1.82 29.40
N THR A 37 3.79 -2.03 28.76
CA THR A 37 4.46 -1.02 27.92
C THR A 37 4.51 -1.52 26.49
N LYS A 38 4.00 -0.72 25.57
CA LYS A 38 4.11 -0.91 24.12
C LYS A 38 5.20 0.02 23.58
N TYR A 39 6.14 -0.52 22.83
CA TYR A 39 7.25 0.18 22.19
C TYR A 39 6.85 0.49 20.74
N SER A 40 6.39 1.71 20.52
CA SER A 40 6.03 2.22 19.20
C SER A 40 7.13 3.14 18.67
N TYR A 41 6.82 3.97 17.67
CA TYR A 41 7.76 4.90 17.08
C TYR A 41 7.08 6.17 16.60
N THR A 42 7.88 7.21 16.45
CA THR A 42 7.47 8.45 15.80
C THR A 42 8.58 8.94 14.88
N ARG A 43 8.18 9.68 13.84
CA ARG A 43 9.10 10.54 13.11
C ARG A 43 9.08 11.90 13.80
N SER A 44 10.19 12.31 14.37
CA SER A 44 10.30 13.48 15.25
C SER A 44 11.49 14.36 14.86
N GLY A 45 11.76 15.38 15.70
CA GLY A 45 12.86 16.30 15.52
C GLY A 45 12.67 17.30 14.39
N GLU A 46 13.80 17.79 13.89
CA GLU A 46 13.84 18.73 12.77
C GLU A 46 13.46 18.03 11.46
N ARG A 47 12.89 18.81 10.54
CA ARG A 47 12.69 18.40 9.14
C ARG A 47 13.83 18.89 8.28
N PHE A 48 14.05 18.23 7.14
CA PHE A 48 14.95 18.75 6.13
C PHE A 48 14.41 20.05 5.53
N ASP A 49 15.30 21.02 5.35
CA ASP A 49 14.96 22.23 4.60
C ASP A 49 14.77 21.88 3.13
N ARG A 50 13.73 22.46 2.53
CA ARG A 50 13.41 22.31 1.12
C ARG A 50 13.61 23.63 0.38
N PRO A 51 14.87 24.00 0.07
CA PRO A 51 15.21 25.34 -0.43
C PRO A 51 14.79 25.57 -1.89
N ASN A 52 14.58 24.50 -2.67
CA ASN A 52 14.16 24.64 -4.06
C ASN A 52 12.73 25.19 -4.11
N LYS A 53 12.56 26.34 -4.79
CA LYS A 53 11.28 27.04 -4.91
C LYS A 53 10.65 26.86 -6.30
N ASP A 54 11.24 26.04 -7.15
CA ASP A 54 10.79 25.89 -8.51
C ASP A 54 9.37 25.30 -8.55
N VAL A 55 8.57 25.83 -9.47
CA VAL A 55 7.16 25.48 -9.66
C VAL A 55 6.88 25.36 -11.15
N TYR A 56 6.08 24.37 -11.51
CA TYR A 56 5.79 23.97 -12.87
C TYR A 56 4.29 24.08 -13.09
N LYS A 57 3.87 25.15 -13.79
CA LYS A 57 2.47 25.33 -14.18
C LYS A 57 2.21 24.60 -15.49
N ILE A 58 1.37 23.59 -15.44
CA ILE A 58 1.04 22.72 -16.57
C ILE A 58 -0.25 23.22 -17.21
N SER A 59 -0.20 23.43 -18.52
CA SER A 59 -1.34 23.93 -19.27
C SER A 59 -1.43 23.28 -20.66
N VAL A 60 -2.65 23.06 -21.12
CA VAL A 60 -2.93 22.61 -22.49
C VAL A 60 -3.39 23.80 -23.31
N HIS A 61 -2.78 23.99 -24.48
CA HIS A 61 -3.12 25.05 -25.41
C HIS A 61 -3.69 24.50 -26.71
N LYS A 62 -4.70 25.19 -27.25
CA LYS A 62 -5.27 24.95 -28.58
C LYS A 62 -5.30 26.25 -29.36
N SER A 63 -4.51 26.32 -30.42
CA SER A 63 -4.59 27.39 -31.41
C SER A 63 -5.60 27.00 -32.49
N PHE A 64 -6.43 27.95 -32.91
CA PHE A 64 -7.42 27.76 -33.97
C PHE A 64 -7.61 29.06 -34.76
N ARG A 65 -8.28 29.01 -35.91
CA ARG A 65 -8.62 30.21 -36.69
C ARG A 65 -10.12 30.46 -36.63
N GLU A 66 -10.49 31.71 -36.49
CA GLU A 66 -11.88 32.17 -36.57
C GLU A 66 -11.88 33.48 -37.37
N ASN A 67 -12.64 33.51 -38.47
CA ASN A 67 -12.69 34.63 -39.42
C ASN A 67 -11.28 35.09 -39.87
N GLY A 68 -10.41 34.13 -40.19
CA GLY A 68 -9.04 34.40 -40.64
C GLY A 68 -8.05 34.83 -39.55
N LYS A 69 -8.49 35.12 -38.33
CA LYS A 69 -7.63 35.50 -37.19
C LYS A 69 -7.26 34.29 -36.35
N VAL A 70 -6.00 34.18 -35.96
CA VAL A 70 -5.54 33.13 -35.04
C VAL A 70 -6.02 33.47 -33.63
N LYS A 71 -6.72 32.54 -32.99
CA LYS A 71 -7.15 32.58 -31.60
C LYS A 71 -6.53 31.42 -30.81
N LYS A 72 -6.49 31.57 -29.49
CA LYS A 72 -5.93 30.59 -28.57
C LYS A 72 -6.87 30.32 -27.40
N LYS A 73 -7.16 29.04 -27.15
CA LYS A 73 -7.73 28.55 -25.89
C LYS A 73 -6.62 27.96 -25.03
N GLN A 74 -6.73 28.16 -23.73
CA GLN A 74 -5.77 27.66 -22.75
C GLN A 74 -6.52 27.07 -21.55
N TRP A 75 -6.08 25.90 -21.12
CA TRP A 75 -6.58 25.24 -19.92
C TRP A 75 -5.40 24.97 -19.00
N VAL A 76 -5.33 25.68 -17.88
CA VAL A 76 -4.40 25.33 -16.80
C VAL A 76 -4.90 24.03 -16.19
N ILE A 77 -4.07 23.00 -16.15
CA ILE A 77 -4.43 21.69 -15.57
C ILE A 77 -4.13 21.75 -14.08
N CYS A 78 -2.86 21.87 -13.72
CA CYS A 78 -2.42 22.00 -12.35
C CYS A 78 -1.10 22.76 -12.27
N THR A 79 -0.60 22.92 -11.06
CA THR A 79 0.70 23.53 -10.78
C THR A 79 1.37 22.67 -9.72
N MET A 80 2.57 22.19 -10.01
CA MET A 80 3.32 21.30 -9.13
C MET A 80 4.61 22.00 -8.71
N ASP A 81 4.96 21.98 -7.43
CA ASP A 81 6.29 22.40 -7.01
C ASP A 81 7.32 21.29 -7.25
N TYR A 82 8.60 21.64 -7.13
CA TYR A 82 9.74 20.74 -7.31
C TYR A 82 9.54 19.41 -6.54
N TYR A 83 9.13 19.47 -5.28
CA TYR A 83 8.99 18.27 -4.45
C TYR A 83 7.72 17.47 -4.78
N SER A 84 6.64 18.15 -5.16
CA SER A 84 5.40 17.50 -5.62
C SER A 84 5.62 16.65 -6.87
N LEU A 85 6.59 17.00 -7.74
CA LEU A 85 6.94 16.18 -8.91
C LEU A 85 7.57 14.83 -8.54
N VAL A 86 8.14 14.72 -7.35
CA VAL A 86 8.71 13.48 -6.82
C VAL A 86 7.66 12.70 -6.04
N ASP A 87 6.89 13.42 -5.20
CA ASP A 87 6.04 12.84 -4.17
C ASP A 87 4.61 12.52 -4.67
N SER A 88 4.18 13.07 -5.81
CA SER A 88 2.78 13.00 -6.25
C SER A 88 2.62 12.90 -7.76
N TRP A 89 1.49 12.35 -8.21
CA TRP A 89 1.12 12.42 -9.62
C TRP A 89 0.34 13.72 -9.91
N PRO A 90 0.37 14.26 -11.14
CA PRO A 90 -0.27 15.54 -11.46
C PRO A 90 -1.79 15.56 -11.26
N GLY A 91 -2.44 14.39 -11.28
CA GLY A 91 -3.88 14.24 -11.06
C GLY A 91 -4.32 14.59 -9.64
N ASP A 92 -3.47 14.36 -8.62
CA ASP A 92 -3.76 14.77 -7.23
C ASP A 92 -3.87 16.30 -7.08
N CYS A 93 -3.30 17.05 -8.02
CA CYS A 93 -3.27 18.51 -7.99
C CYS A 93 -4.51 19.15 -8.66
N ILE A 94 -5.47 18.35 -9.13
CA ILE A 94 -6.73 18.83 -9.72
C ILE A 94 -7.90 18.00 -9.22
N ARG A 95 -8.97 18.65 -8.79
CA ARG A 95 -10.21 17.94 -8.42
C ARG A 95 -10.86 17.31 -9.66
N GLN A 96 -11.38 16.09 -9.52
CA GLN A 96 -11.97 15.33 -10.62
C GLN A 96 -13.09 16.09 -11.35
N ASP A 97 -13.95 16.82 -10.62
CA ASP A 97 -15.03 17.62 -11.22
C ASP A 97 -14.50 18.74 -12.15
N LYS A 98 -13.39 19.38 -11.76
CA LYS A 98 -12.72 20.41 -12.57
C LYS A 98 -11.97 19.81 -13.74
N LEU A 99 -11.41 18.61 -13.57
CA LEU A 99 -10.77 17.86 -14.64
C LEU A 99 -11.78 17.49 -15.71
N ASN A 100 -12.89 16.87 -15.33
CA ASN A 100 -13.98 16.46 -16.23
C ASN A 100 -14.50 17.64 -17.07
N ALA A 101 -14.76 18.78 -16.44
CA ALA A 101 -15.20 19.99 -17.16
C ALA A 101 -14.18 20.50 -18.19
N LYS A 102 -12.87 20.35 -17.93
CA LYS A 102 -11.82 20.71 -18.89
C LYS A 102 -11.75 19.70 -20.03
N LEU A 103 -11.84 18.40 -19.73
CA LEU A 103 -11.84 17.33 -20.72
C LEU A 103 -12.99 17.50 -21.72
N GLU A 104 -14.20 17.79 -21.23
CA GLU A 104 -15.36 18.11 -22.06
C GLU A 104 -15.11 19.33 -22.97
N GLN A 105 -14.56 20.41 -22.42
CA GLN A 105 -14.23 21.61 -23.21
C GLN A 105 -13.14 21.37 -24.27
N MET A 106 -12.20 20.46 -23.99
CA MET A 106 -11.12 20.09 -24.91
C MET A 106 -11.59 19.08 -25.96
N GLY A 107 -12.61 18.28 -25.63
CA GLY A 107 -13.11 17.17 -26.44
C GLY A 107 -12.14 16.00 -26.49
N ILE A 108 -11.49 15.67 -25.37
CA ILE A 108 -10.54 14.55 -25.24
C ILE A 108 -10.85 13.73 -24.00
N SER A 109 -10.40 12.47 -23.99
CA SER A 109 -10.42 11.60 -22.84
C SER A 109 -9.34 11.98 -21.81
N GLU A 110 -9.49 11.47 -20.59
CA GLU A 110 -8.48 11.65 -19.53
C GLU A 110 -7.14 10.99 -19.89
N GLY A 111 -7.16 9.81 -20.52
CA GLY A 111 -5.95 9.13 -20.99
C GLY A 111 -5.17 9.98 -22.00
N GLU A 112 -5.86 10.50 -23.02
CA GLU A 112 -5.24 11.38 -24.02
C GLU A 112 -4.66 12.66 -23.39
N LEU A 113 -5.30 13.22 -22.37
CA LEU A 113 -4.76 14.36 -21.63
C LEU A 113 -3.43 13.98 -20.97
N TRP A 114 -3.39 12.88 -20.23
CA TRP A 114 -2.20 12.48 -19.49
C TRP A 114 -1.06 12.06 -20.42
N ASP A 115 -1.34 11.38 -21.53
CA ASP A 115 -0.35 11.09 -22.57
C ASP A 115 0.32 12.38 -23.08
N LEU A 116 -0.48 13.40 -23.43
CA LEU A 116 0.01 14.70 -23.88
C LEU A 116 0.82 15.43 -22.79
N VAL A 117 0.41 15.32 -21.53
CA VAL A 117 1.10 15.95 -20.39
C VAL A 117 2.43 15.28 -20.14
N TYR A 118 2.48 13.95 -20.06
CA TYR A 118 3.69 13.19 -19.75
C TYR A 118 4.73 13.25 -20.87
N GLU A 119 4.32 13.41 -22.13
CA GLU A 119 5.25 13.67 -23.25
C GLU A 119 6.24 14.82 -22.94
N LYS A 120 5.77 15.85 -22.22
CA LYS A 120 6.61 17.00 -21.82
C LYS A 120 7.03 16.99 -20.35
N LEU A 121 6.21 16.42 -19.48
CA LEU A 121 6.45 16.46 -18.04
C LEU A 121 7.46 15.41 -17.61
N GLN A 122 7.51 14.24 -18.26
CA GLN A 122 8.35 13.13 -17.85
C GLN A 122 9.85 13.50 -17.79
N PRO A 123 10.45 14.17 -18.79
CA PRO A 123 11.86 14.57 -18.71
C PRO A 123 12.16 15.52 -17.54
N ILE A 124 11.19 16.35 -17.15
CA ILE A 124 11.31 17.25 -15.99
C ILE A 124 11.24 16.45 -14.70
N ILE A 125 10.30 15.49 -14.60
CA ILE A 125 10.20 14.58 -13.46
C ILE A 125 11.49 13.80 -13.30
N ASP A 126 12.04 13.22 -14.37
CA ASP A 126 13.25 12.41 -14.32
C ASP A 126 14.46 13.24 -13.85
N GLN A 127 14.61 14.47 -14.35
CA GLN A 127 15.64 15.39 -13.88
C GLN A 127 15.47 15.70 -12.39
N VAL A 128 14.27 16.11 -11.97
CA VAL A 128 13.98 16.50 -10.59
C VAL A 128 14.17 15.32 -9.62
N LYS A 129 13.75 14.12 -10.02
CA LYS A 129 13.98 12.89 -9.25
C LYS A 129 15.46 12.61 -9.10
N SER A 130 16.22 12.63 -10.19
CA SER A 130 17.67 12.39 -10.15
C SER A 130 18.38 13.40 -9.23
N GLU A 131 18.01 14.67 -9.29
CA GLU A 131 18.54 15.71 -8.39
C GLU A 131 18.15 15.46 -6.93
N PHE A 132 16.89 15.08 -6.67
CA PHE A 132 16.39 14.81 -5.31
C PHE A 132 17.00 13.55 -4.69
N GLU A 133 17.24 12.51 -5.48
CA GLU A 133 17.85 11.25 -5.04
C GLU A 133 19.28 11.43 -4.50
N GLN A 134 19.97 12.48 -4.91
CA GLN A 134 21.30 12.83 -4.37
C GLN A 134 21.25 13.53 -3.02
N THR A 135 20.07 13.94 -2.56
CA THR A 135 19.92 14.71 -1.31
C THR A 135 20.00 13.82 -0.07
N GLU A 136 20.42 14.42 1.05
CA GLU A 136 20.39 13.74 2.35
C GLU A 136 18.96 13.45 2.83
N GLU A 137 17.97 14.28 2.41
CA GLU A 137 16.56 14.03 2.68
C GLU A 137 16.12 12.68 2.10
N PHE A 138 16.43 12.43 0.83
CA PHE A 138 16.09 11.17 0.17
C PHE A 138 16.79 9.97 0.83
N LYS A 139 18.10 10.06 1.06
CA LYS A 139 18.87 8.97 1.69
C LYS A 139 18.33 8.63 3.08
N THR A 140 17.96 9.65 3.87
CA THR A 140 17.38 9.47 5.21
C THR A 140 16.01 8.80 5.13
N GLU A 141 15.14 9.22 4.22
CA GLU A 141 13.83 8.58 4.06
C GLU A 141 13.94 7.14 3.55
N GLN A 142 14.91 6.82 2.68
CA GLN A 142 15.20 5.44 2.28
C GLN A 142 15.66 4.60 3.46
N HIS A 143 16.55 5.14 4.30
CA HIS A 143 16.99 4.46 5.51
C HIS A 143 15.84 4.20 6.49
N HIS A 144 15.00 5.22 6.75
CA HIS A 144 13.79 5.05 7.55
C HIS A 144 12.83 4.01 6.98
N ARG A 145 12.64 3.99 5.66
CA ARG A 145 11.80 2.99 4.99
C ARG A 145 12.36 1.58 5.16
N ALA A 146 13.66 1.39 5.02
CA ALA A 146 14.31 0.09 5.22
C ALA A 146 14.07 -0.45 6.65
N ILE A 147 14.22 0.41 7.67
CA ILE A 147 13.91 0.08 9.07
C ILE A 147 12.44 -0.31 9.23
N LEU A 148 11.52 0.49 8.69
CA LEU A 148 10.07 0.24 8.79
C LEU A 148 9.65 -1.06 8.10
N ASP A 149 10.24 -1.38 6.96
CA ASP A 149 9.94 -2.60 6.21
C ASP A 149 10.51 -3.83 6.94
N GLU A 150 11.68 -3.73 7.57
CA GLU A 150 12.22 -4.78 8.43
C GLU A 150 11.35 -5.00 9.68
N TYR A 151 10.99 -3.91 10.36
CA TYR A 151 10.07 -3.93 11.48
C TYR A 151 8.77 -4.66 11.15
N ARG A 152 8.10 -4.32 10.04
CA ARG A 152 6.84 -4.98 9.62
C ARG A 152 7.02 -6.46 9.30
N ARG A 153 8.16 -6.85 8.73
CA ARG A 153 8.47 -8.27 8.47
C ARG A 153 8.62 -9.02 9.79
N ASN A 154 9.43 -8.48 10.71
CA ASN A 154 9.68 -9.09 12.01
C ASN A 154 8.40 -9.16 12.85
N GLU A 155 7.58 -8.10 12.86
CA GLU A 155 6.28 -8.06 13.50
C GLU A 155 5.38 -9.17 12.96
N LYS A 156 5.21 -9.26 11.63
CA LYS A 156 4.40 -10.30 11.01
C LYS A 156 4.87 -11.72 11.38
N GLU A 157 6.16 -12.01 11.22
CA GLU A 157 6.72 -13.33 11.53
C GLU A 157 6.57 -13.71 13.01
N PHE A 158 6.74 -12.73 13.91
CA PHE A 158 6.60 -12.93 15.33
C PHE A 158 5.14 -13.18 15.72
N GLU A 159 4.22 -12.38 15.19
CA GLU A 159 2.79 -12.45 15.52
C GLU A 159 2.10 -13.67 14.91
N ASP A 160 2.52 -14.12 13.72
CA ASP A 160 2.11 -15.39 13.15
C ASP A 160 2.45 -16.57 14.10
N LYS A 161 3.52 -16.44 14.89
CA LYS A 161 3.96 -17.45 15.85
C LYS A 161 3.33 -17.32 17.24
N TYR A 162 3.35 -16.11 17.82
CA TYR A 162 2.99 -15.89 19.22
C TYR A 162 1.61 -15.22 19.42
N GLY A 163 0.97 -14.78 18.34
CA GLY A 163 -0.34 -14.12 18.35
C GLY A 163 -0.27 -12.64 17.96
N ALA A 164 -1.38 -12.11 17.46
CA ALA A 164 -1.50 -10.72 17.02
C ALA A 164 -1.32 -9.70 18.16
N ASP A 165 -0.79 -8.53 17.84
CA ASP A 165 -0.48 -7.42 18.76
C ASP A 165 0.42 -7.83 19.93
N THR A 166 1.47 -8.62 19.65
CA THR A 166 2.42 -9.09 20.67
C THR A 166 3.85 -8.62 20.45
N TYR A 167 4.24 -8.26 19.22
CA TYR A 167 5.62 -7.92 18.90
C TYR A 167 6.08 -6.65 19.63
N ASP A 168 5.28 -5.58 19.54
CA ASP A 168 5.58 -4.26 20.11
C ASP A 168 5.62 -4.23 21.65
N TYR A 169 5.19 -5.30 22.33
CA TYR A 169 5.35 -5.42 23.78
C TYR A 169 6.71 -6.03 24.15
N CYS A 170 7.38 -6.67 23.19
CA CYS A 170 8.69 -7.30 23.36
C CYS A 170 9.80 -6.44 22.78
N TYR A 171 9.66 -6.01 21.53
CA TYR A 171 10.69 -5.34 20.74
C TYR A 171 10.27 -3.93 20.34
N ASP A 172 11.24 -3.07 20.04
CA ASP A 172 10.97 -1.78 19.40
C ASP A 172 11.10 -1.84 17.86
N ILE A 173 10.91 -0.68 17.22
CA ILE A 173 11.01 -0.53 15.76
C ILE A 173 12.38 -0.93 15.19
N PHE A 174 13.46 -0.88 15.98
CA PHE A 174 14.80 -1.29 15.54
C PHE A 174 15.09 -2.78 15.83
N GLY A 175 14.09 -3.53 16.31
CA GLY A 175 14.25 -4.94 16.68
C GLY A 175 15.00 -5.15 17.99
N VAL A 176 15.18 -4.11 18.81
CA VAL A 176 15.84 -4.23 20.11
C VAL A 176 14.85 -4.83 21.10
N LEU A 177 15.26 -5.90 21.79
CA LEU A 177 14.46 -6.51 22.86
C LEU A 177 14.38 -5.57 24.05
N ARG A 178 13.17 -5.11 24.36
CA ARG A 178 12.87 -4.20 25.47
C ARG A 178 12.22 -4.90 26.66
N ASN A 179 11.49 -6.00 26.42
CA ASN A 179 10.82 -6.77 27.46
C ASN A 179 11.09 -8.27 27.32
N ALA A 180 12.17 -8.73 27.95
CA ALA A 180 12.55 -10.13 27.95
C ALA A 180 11.58 -11.03 28.74
N GLU A 181 10.96 -10.48 29.80
CA GLU A 181 10.00 -11.22 30.65
C GLU A 181 8.75 -11.60 29.85
N TYR A 182 8.11 -10.62 29.20
CA TYR A 182 6.93 -10.89 28.38
C TYR A 182 7.23 -11.83 27.21
N LEU A 183 8.40 -11.70 26.58
CA LEU A 183 8.83 -12.63 25.54
C LEU A 183 8.93 -14.08 26.07
N ASN A 184 9.44 -14.26 27.28
CA ASN A 184 9.55 -15.59 27.90
C ASN A 184 8.16 -16.16 28.23
N ASP A 185 7.23 -15.33 28.69
CA ASP A 185 5.84 -15.73 28.93
C ASP A 185 5.16 -16.19 27.63
N LEU A 186 5.32 -15.44 26.54
CA LEU A 186 4.80 -15.83 25.23
C LEU A 186 5.38 -17.16 24.76
N LYS A 187 6.70 -17.37 24.93
CA LYS A 187 7.36 -18.64 24.60
C LYS A 187 6.82 -19.81 25.44
N ALA A 188 6.60 -19.59 26.74
CA ALA A 188 6.05 -20.60 27.63
C ALA A 188 4.61 -20.96 27.25
N GLN A 189 3.77 -19.95 26.98
CA GLN A 189 2.38 -20.15 26.54
C GLN A 189 2.31 -20.89 25.19
N TYR A 190 3.16 -20.51 24.24
CA TYR A 190 3.27 -21.19 22.94
C TYR A 190 3.64 -22.66 23.11
N LYS A 191 4.65 -22.96 23.94
CA LYS A 191 5.07 -24.34 24.23
C LYS A 191 3.95 -25.16 24.87
N ALA A 192 3.28 -24.60 25.88
CA ALA A 192 2.14 -25.26 26.54
C ALA A 192 0.99 -25.56 25.56
N LYS A 193 0.69 -24.62 24.64
CA LYS A 193 -0.32 -24.82 23.59
C LYS A 193 0.06 -25.94 22.63
N GLN A 194 1.33 -26.00 22.21
CA GLN A 194 1.84 -27.08 21.35
C GLN A 194 1.75 -28.45 22.04
N GLU A 195 2.16 -28.55 23.30
CA GLU A 195 2.06 -29.80 24.08
C GLU A 195 0.61 -30.25 24.25
N TYR A 196 -0.30 -29.32 24.52
CA TYR A 196 -1.73 -29.63 24.62
C TYR A 196 -2.30 -30.14 23.28
N GLN A 197 -1.98 -29.48 22.16
CA GLN A 197 -2.43 -29.89 20.84
C GLN A 197 -1.90 -31.28 20.46
N GLN A 198 -0.63 -31.58 20.77
CA GLN A 198 -0.06 -32.91 20.56
C GLN A 198 -0.79 -33.96 21.41
N ARG A 199 -0.97 -33.72 22.71
CA ARG A 199 -1.71 -34.66 23.59
C ARG A 199 -3.15 -34.88 23.12
N SER A 200 -3.84 -33.83 22.70
CA SER A 200 -5.19 -33.92 22.15
C SER A 200 -5.21 -34.76 20.87
N TYR A 201 -4.27 -34.54 19.96
CA TYR A 201 -4.15 -35.31 18.72
C TYR A 201 -3.87 -36.80 19.00
N TYR A 202 -2.95 -37.12 19.92
CA TYR A 202 -2.67 -38.50 20.33
C TYR A 202 -3.87 -39.16 21.05
N SER A 203 -4.59 -38.43 21.89
CA SER A 203 -5.79 -38.92 22.57
C SER A 203 -6.94 -39.21 21.59
N GLN A 204 -7.07 -38.40 20.54
CA GLN A 204 -8.11 -38.56 19.51
C GLN A 204 -7.76 -39.66 18.48
N SER A 205 -6.46 -39.89 18.26
CA SER A 205 -5.94 -41.04 17.52
C SER A 205 -6.18 -42.36 18.26
N GLN A 206 -5.97 -42.42 19.58
CA GLN A 206 -6.19 -43.64 20.38
C GLN A 206 -7.68 -43.97 20.58
N SER A 207 -8.56 -42.97 20.62
CA SER A 207 -10.01 -43.19 20.72
C SER A 207 -10.66 -43.67 19.41
N ASN A 208 -9.98 -43.54 18.27
CA ASN A 208 -10.42 -44.14 16.99
C ASN A 208 -10.00 -45.61 16.84
N TYR A 209 -9.23 -46.18 17.77
CA TYR A 209 -8.84 -47.61 17.78
C TYR A 209 -9.64 -48.47 18.76
N SER A 210 -10.75 -47.96 19.30
CA SER A 210 -11.62 -48.72 20.19
C SER A 210 -13.08 -48.37 19.96
N TYR A 211 -13.65 -48.86 18.85
CA TYR A 211 -15.03 -49.35 18.81
C TYR A 211 -15.28 -50.12 17.49
N GLU A 212 -15.11 -51.45 17.54
CA GLU A 212 -15.83 -52.33 16.62
C GLU A 212 -17.30 -52.41 17.07
N ASP A 213 -18.19 -52.29 16.09
CA ASP A 213 -19.54 -52.85 16.04
C ASP A 213 -20.70 -52.09 16.71
N PHE A 214 -21.42 -51.29 15.91
CA PHE A 214 -22.87 -51.47 15.72
C PHE A 214 -23.36 -50.79 14.43
N SER A 215 -23.91 -51.60 13.53
CA SER A 215 -24.55 -51.13 12.29
C SER A 215 -25.99 -50.68 12.55
N SER A 216 -26.38 -49.58 11.90
CA SER A 216 -27.61 -49.41 11.12
C SER A 216 -28.52 -48.22 11.48
N TYR A 217 -28.99 -47.60 10.39
CA TYR A 217 -30.13 -46.68 10.23
C TYR A 217 -29.90 -45.15 10.31
N PHE A 218 -30.02 -44.56 9.10
CA PHE A 218 -30.31 -43.15 8.73
C PHE A 218 -29.22 -42.10 8.98
N GLY A 219 -28.80 -41.29 8.02
CA GLY A 219 -29.27 -41.07 6.66
C GLY A 219 -28.57 -39.84 6.08
N SER A 220 -28.21 -39.94 4.79
CA SER A 220 -27.95 -38.88 3.81
C SER A 220 -26.94 -37.76 4.12
N GLY A 221 -25.97 -37.61 3.22
CA GLY A 221 -25.60 -36.28 2.72
C GLY A 221 -24.11 -35.97 2.66
N TRP A 222 -23.51 -36.29 1.51
CA TRP A 222 -22.36 -35.60 0.89
C TRP A 222 -20.98 -35.66 1.54
N SER A 223 -20.19 -36.54 0.94
CA SER A 223 -18.73 -36.54 0.87
C SER A 223 -18.19 -35.18 0.37
N ASN A 224 -17.37 -34.52 1.20
CA ASN A 224 -16.38 -33.56 0.72
C ASN A 224 -15.01 -34.24 0.72
N TYR A 225 -14.55 -34.60 -0.48
CA TYR A 225 -13.14 -34.82 -0.76
C TYR A 225 -12.42 -33.48 -0.51
N THR A 226 -11.61 -33.41 0.55
CA THR A 226 -10.61 -32.34 0.69
C THR A 226 -9.34 -32.83 0.01
N GLU A 227 -9.29 -32.55 -1.29
CA GLU A 227 -8.09 -32.66 -2.10
C GLU A 227 -7.03 -31.72 -1.52
N SER A 228 -5.84 -32.28 -1.27
CA SER A 228 -4.66 -31.51 -0.87
C SER A 228 -4.31 -30.53 -1.98
N SER A 229 -4.66 -29.26 -1.80
CA SER A 229 -4.19 -28.20 -2.68
C SER A 229 -2.72 -27.94 -2.39
N SER A 230 -1.87 -28.40 -3.31
CA SER A 230 -0.56 -27.80 -3.53
C SER A 230 -0.76 -26.30 -3.73
N GLN A 231 -0.16 -25.49 -2.87
CA GLN A 231 -0.12 -24.04 -3.07
C GLN A 231 0.62 -23.77 -4.38
N ILE A 232 -0.11 -23.38 -5.42
CA ILE A 232 0.46 -22.95 -6.69
C ILE A 232 1.11 -21.58 -6.44
N THR A 233 2.44 -21.54 -6.37
CA THR A 233 3.20 -20.29 -6.36
C THR A 233 3.37 -19.79 -7.79
N TYR A 234 2.73 -18.67 -8.12
CA TYR A 234 2.87 -17.99 -9.41
C TYR A 234 4.21 -17.27 -9.53
N THR A 235 4.86 -17.39 -10.69
CA THR A 235 6.08 -16.63 -11.01
C THR A 235 5.77 -15.13 -11.16
N GLU A 236 6.78 -14.26 -11.14
CA GLU A 236 6.58 -12.82 -11.33
C GLU A 236 6.04 -12.50 -12.73
N GLU A 237 6.40 -13.29 -13.74
CA GLU A 237 5.87 -13.21 -15.09
C GLU A 237 4.37 -13.58 -15.14
N ASP A 238 3.96 -14.63 -14.41
CA ASP A 238 2.55 -15.03 -14.30
C ASP A 238 1.72 -13.94 -13.59
N LYS A 239 2.26 -13.32 -12.55
CA LYS A 239 1.59 -12.24 -11.82
C LYS A 239 1.31 -11.02 -12.71
N VAL A 240 2.19 -10.72 -13.68
CA VAL A 240 1.93 -9.65 -14.66
C VAL A 240 0.72 -9.98 -15.54
N LEU A 241 0.57 -11.25 -15.95
CA LEU A 241 -0.58 -11.69 -16.74
C LEU A 241 -1.87 -11.72 -15.90
N LEU A 242 -1.80 -12.21 -14.66
CA LEU A 242 -2.91 -12.26 -13.72
C LEU A 242 -3.42 -10.87 -13.33
N LYS A 243 -2.53 -9.86 -13.23
CA LYS A 243 -2.91 -8.44 -13.07
C LYS A 243 -3.70 -7.91 -14.27
N LYS A 244 -3.37 -8.33 -15.50
CA LYS A 244 -4.12 -7.93 -16.69
C LYS A 244 -5.51 -8.58 -16.73
N ILE A 245 -5.60 -9.86 -16.35
CA ILE A 245 -6.85 -10.61 -16.27
C ILE A 245 -7.78 -10.00 -15.21
N THR A 246 -7.26 -9.72 -14.01
CA THR A 246 -8.06 -9.11 -12.93
C THR A 246 -8.51 -7.69 -13.27
N ARG A 247 -7.69 -6.88 -13.95
CA ARG A 247 -8.12 -5.57 -14.45
C ARG A 247 -9.26 -5.67 -15.47
N ALA A 248 -9.20 -6.61 -16.40
CA ALA A 248 -10.26 -6.83 -17.38
C ALA A 248 -11.58 -7.23 -16.70
N LEU A 249 -11.53 -8.14 -15.73
CA LEU A 249 -12.69 -8.58 -14.95
C LEU A 249 -13.29 -7.44 -14.13
N VAL A 250 -12.47 -6.64 -13.44
CA VAL A 250 -12.94 -5.47 -12.68
C VAL A 250 -13.58 -4.44 -13.61
N MET A 251 -13.00 -4.17 -14.78
CA MET A 251 -13.58 -3.22 -15.73
C MET A 251 -14.93 -3.67 -16.29
N GLN A 252 -15.14 -4.97 -16.46
CA GLN A 252 -16.36 -5.53 -17.03
C GLN A 252 -17.48 -5.69 -15.99
N PHE A 253 -17.16 -6.06 -14.76
CA PHE A 253 -18.15 -6.42 -13.74
C PHE A 253 -18.28 -5.40 -12.60
N HIS A 254 -17.69 -4.21 -12.72
CA HIS A 254 -17.83 -3.16 -11.70
C HIS A 254 -19.30 -2.77 -11.47
N PRO A 255 -19.75 -2.57 -10.21
CA PRO A 255 -21.14 -2.21 -9.92
C PRO A 255 -21.54 -0.87 -10.54
N ASP A 256 -20.60 0.08 -10.61
CA ASP A 256 -20.81 1.39 -11.27
C ASP A 256 -21.03 1.30 -12.79
N ARG A 257 -20.82 0.12 -13.38
CA ARG A 257 -21.12 -0.20 -14.79
C ARG A 257 -22.32 -1.11 -14.96
N GLY A 258 -23.07 -1.38 -13.87
CA GLY A 258 -24.21 -2.30 -13.87
C GLY A 258 -23.82 -3.79 -13.74
N GLY A 259 -22.59 -4.08 -13.30
CA GLY A 259 -22.12 -5.45 -13.06
C GLY A 259 -22.61 -6.04 -11.72
N ASP A 260 -22.63 -7.37 -11.63
CA ASP A 260 -23.10 -8.12 -10.46
C ASP A 260 -22.11 -7.99 -9.27
N PRO A 261 -22.55 -7.47 -8.12
CA PRO A 261 -21.73 -7.36 -6.91
C PRO A 261 -21.14 -8.69 -6.40
N GLU A 262 -21.80 -9.83 -6.63
CA GLU A 262 -21.29 -11.14 -6.21
C GLU A 262 -20.11 -11.60 -7.08
N VAL A 263 -20.11 -11.24 -8.37
CA VAL A 263 -18.99 -11.48 -9.28
C VAL A 263 -17.77 -10.67 -8.84
N MET A 264 -17.97 -9.44 -8.36
CA MET A 264 -16.88 -8.61 -7.83
C MET A 264 -16.27 -9.15 -6.53
N LYS A 265 -17.06 -9.75 -5.64
CA LYS A 265 -16.54 -10.46 -4.46
C LYS A 265 -15.70 -11.68 -4.85
N MET A 266 -16.06 -12.36 -5.94
CA MET A 266 -15.27 -13.47 -6.46
C MET A 266 -13.95 -12.98 -7.10
N VAL A 267 -13.99 -11.91 -7.89
CA VAL A 267 -12.78 -11.29 -8.47
C VAL A 267 -11.82 -10.80 -7.38
N THR A 268 -12.35 -10.30 -6.26
CA THR A 268 -11.53 -9.86 -5.11
C THR A 268 -10.81 -11.04 -4.45
N ARG A 269 -11.52 -12.15 -4.21
CA ARG A 269 -10.90 -13.40 -3.70
C ARG A 269 -9.83 -13.94 -4.63
N LEU A 270 -10.06 -13.91 -5.95
CA LEU A 270 -9.05 -14.34 -6.93
C LEU A 270 -7.78 -13.47 -6.89
N LYS A 271 -7.90 -12.16 -6.64
CA LYS A 271 -6.74 -11.27 -6.46
C LYS A 271 -5.93 -11.62 -5.22
N GLU A 272 -6.62 -11.95 -4.12
CA GLU A 272 -6.00 -12.38 -2.86
C GLU A 272 -5.30 -13.73 -3.03
N ASP A 273 -5.96 -14.71 -3.64
CA ASP A 273 -5.41 -16.05 -3.88
C ASP A 273 -4.21 -16.05 -4.84
N TRP A 274 -4.20 -15.13 -5.82
CA TRP A 274 -3.12 -15.00 -6.81
C TRP A 274 -2.00 -14.04 -6.36
N GLY A 275 -2.21 -13.28 -5.28
CA GLY A 275 -1.26 -12.29 -4.77
C GLY A 275 -1.01 -11.11 -5.74
N VAL A 276 -2.06 -10.61 -6.41
CA VAL A 276 -1.98 -9.57 -7.48
C VAL A 276 -2.86 -8.35 -7.33
#